data_AF-A0A6H1KUL1-F1
#
_entry.id   AF-A0A6H1KUL1-F1
#
_cell.length_a   1.000
_cell.length_b   1.000
_cell.length_c   1.000
_cell.angle_alpha   90.00
_cell.angle_beta   90.00
_cell.angle_gamma   90.00
#
_symmetry.space_group_name_H-M   'P 1'
#
loop_
_entity.id
_entity.type
_entity.pdbx_description
1 polymer ?
#
loop_
_entity_poly.entity_id
_entity_poly.type
_entity_poly.pdbx_seq_one_letter_code
_entity_poly.pdbx_strand_id
1 'polypeptide(L)' 'MTDTPAPAPAVGQIWQDNDPRGYGREVRIVEIDDTHAVVEPALPRGAGHLRAKPGRRTRLRLDRLRPTSTGYRYVSGPT' A
#
# COMPACT_ATOMS: atom_id res chain seq x y z
N MET A 1 -0.17 16.73 17.61
CA MET A 1 0.16 15.43 16.99
C MET A 1 1.25 15.70 15.98
N THR A 2 2.42 15.11 16.13
CA THR A 2 3.58 15.31 15.26
C THR A 2 3.29 14.66 13.91
N ASP A 3 2.85 15.47 12.95
CA ASP A 3 2.67 15.07 11.55
C ASP A 3 4.06 14.82 10.96
N THR A 4 4.59 13.62 11.14
CA THR A 4 5.80 13.22 10.43
C THR A 4 5.38 12.97 8.99
N PRO A 5 5.84 13.78 8.02
CA PRO A 5 5.45 13.57 6.64
C PRO A 5 5.90 12.17 6.22
N ALA A 6 4.98 11.40 5.65
CA ALA A 6 5.30 10.10 5.08
C ALA A 6 6.39 10.27 3.98
N PRO A 7 7.28 9.28 3.80
CA PRO A 7 8.27 9.36 2.74
C PRO A 7 7.59 9.50 1.37
N ALA A 8 8.28 10.15 0.43
CA ALA A 8 7.83 10.18 -0.95
C ALA A 8 7.63 8.75 -1.48
N PRO A 9 6.50 8.45 -2.15
CA PRO A 9 6.27 7.15 -2.77
C PRO A 9 7.40 6.73 -3.72
N ALA A 10 7.89 5.50 -3.55
CA ALA A 10 8.92 4.91 -4.41
C ALA A 10 8.66 3.42 -4.67
N VAL A 11 9.10 2.94 -5.82
CA VAL A 11 9.04 1.51 -6.17
C VAL A 11 9.76 0.68 -5.11
N GLY A 12 9.16 -0.44 -4.72
CA GLY A 12 9.67 -1.33 -3.70
C GLY A 12 9.14 -1.07 -2.29
N GLN A 13 8.60 0.11 -2.01
CA GLN A 13 8.03 0.42 -0.68
C GLN A 13 6.76 -0.39 -0.39
N ILE A 14 6.55 -0.71 0.89
CA ILE A 14 5.37 -1.39 1.42
C ILE A 14 4.51 -0.40 2.21
N TRP A 15 3.21 -0.42 1.91
CA TRP A 15 2.21 0.47 2.44
C TRP A 15 1.00 -0.32 2.94
N GLN A 16 0.47 0.05 4.10
CA GLN A 16 -0.66 -0.63 4.73
C GLN A 16 -1.92 0.23 4.67
N ASP A 17 -3.01 -0.38 4.23
CA ASP A 17 -4.34 0.24 4.17
C ASP A 17 -4.83 0.55 5.60
N ASN A 18 -5.20 1.80 5.85
CA ASN A 18 -5.78 2.21 7.13
C ASN A 18 -7.30 2.03 7.18
N ASP A 19 -7.96 1.62 6.08
CA ASP A 19 -9.42 1.41 6.08
C ASP A 19 -9.80 0.34 7.12
N PRO A 20 -10.61 0.68 8.15
CA PRO A 20 -11.00 -0.26 9.20
C PRO A 20 -11.81 -1.45 8.66
N ARG A 21 -12.40 -1.34 7.47
CA ARG A 21 -13.14 -2.42 6.80
C ARG A 21 -12.22 -3.44 6.13
N GLY A 22 -10.94 -3.12 5.96
CA GLY A 22 -9.96 -3.88 5.19
C GLY A 22 -8.69 -4.21 5.97
N TYR A 23 -8.82 -4.42 7.29
CA TYR A 23 -7.70 -4.55 8.22
C TYR A 23 -6.61 -5.52 7.74
N GLY A 24 -5.35 -5.09 7.84
CA GLY A 24 -4.19 -5.93 7.52
C GLY A 24 -3.82 -6.03 6.03
N ARG A 25 -4.43 -5.22 5.14
CA ARG A 25 -4.02 -5.19 3.74
C ARG A 25 -2.72 -4.40 3.57
N GLU A 26 -1.66 -5.10 3.17
CA GLU A 26 -0.39 -4.50 2.76
C GLU A 26 -0.18 -4.62 1.26
N VAL A 27 0.36 -3.56 0.66
CA VAL A 27 0.65 -3.48 -0.77
C VAL A 27 2.07 -3.00 -1.00
N ARG A 28 2.73 -3.55 -2.00
CA ARG A 28 4.05 -3.13 -2.47
C ARG A 28 3.90 -2.33 -3.76
N ILE A 29 4.59 -1.20 -3.86
CA ILE A 29 4.67 -0.43 -5.10
C ILE A 29 5.58 -1.15 -6.08
N VAL A 30 5.09 -1.41 -7.30
CA VAL A 30 5.86 -2.05 -8.38
C VAL A 30 6.12 -1.11 -9.56
N GLU A 31 5.36 -0.03 -9.67
CA GLU A 31 5.50 1.00 -10.71
C GLU A 31 4.91 2.32 -10.19
N ILE A 32 5.43 3.45 -10.66
CA ILE A 32 4.90 4.78 -10.37
C ILE A 32 4.80 5.56 -11.68
N ASP A 33 3.65 6.18 -11.88
CA ASP A 33 3.40 7.24 -12.87
C ASP A 33 3.16 8.59 -12.15
N ASP A 34 2.90 9.65 -12.91
CA ASP A 34 2.74 11.02 -12.37
C ASP A 34 1.68 11.15 -11.28
N THR A 35 0.67 10.27 -11.26
CA THR A 35 -0.53 10.40 -10.41
C THR A 35 -0.87 9.13 -9.64
N HIS A 36 -0.34 7.98 -10.04
CA HIS A 36 -0.66 6.67 -9.47
C HIS A 36 0.59 5.83 -9.23
N ALA A 37 0.51 5.00 -8.20
CA ALA A 37 1.33 3.82 -8.02
C ALA A 37 0.56 2.59 -8.54
N VAL A 38 1.25 1.69 -9.25
CA VAL A 38 0.79 0.31 -9.44
C VAL A 38 1.30 -0.49 -8.27
N VAL A 39 0.40 -1.23 -7.62
CA VAL A 39 0.72 -2.01 -6.43
C VAL A 39 0.28 -3.46 -6.55
N GLU A 40 0.98 -4.34 -5.85
CA GLU A 40 0.63 -5.74 -5.65
C GLU A 40 0.52 -6.07 -4.15
N PRO A 41 -0.19 -7.13 -3.74
CA PRO A 41 -0.22 -7.57 -2.35
C PRO A 41 1.19 -7.91 -1.83
N ALA A 42 1.62 -7.32 -0.71
CA ALA A 42 2.96 -7.55 -0.15
C ALA A 42 3.07 -8.91 0.58
N LEU A 43 1.97 -9.40 1.13
CA LEU A 43 1.88 -10.70 1.79
C LEU A 43 0.77 -11.55 1.17
N PRO A 44 0.97 -12.87 1.01
CA PRO A 44 -0.13 -13.77 0.70
C PRO A 44 -1.11 -13.77 1.88
N ARG A 45 -2.37 -13.39 1.63
CA ARG A 45 -3.42 -13.39 2.65
C ARG A 45 -3.55 -14.80 3.26
N GLY A 46 -3.48 -14.88 4.59
CA GLY A 46 -3.72 -16.11 5.35
C GLY A 46 -5.09 -16.71 5.06
N ALA A 47 -5.19 -18.04 5.23
CA ALA A 47 -6.34 -18.85 4.82
C ALA A 47 -7.67 -18.36 5.43
N GLY A 48 -8.63 -18.02 4.57
CA GLY A 48 -9.99 -17.65 4.96
C GLY A 48 -10.69 -16.74 3.95
N HIS A 49 -9.94 -15.85 3.29
CA HIS A 49 -10.47 -15.00 2.23
C HIS A 49 -9.58 -15.13 1.00
N LEU A 50 -10.14 -15.74 -0.05
CA LEU A 50 -9.65 -15.79 -1.44
C LEU A 50 -8.22 -15.26 -1.58
N ARG A 51 -7.24 -16.17 -1.57
CA ARG A 51 -5.83 -15.88 -1.85
C ARG A 51 -5.80 -14.84 -2.96
N ALA A 52 -5.37 -13.61 -2.64
CA ALA A 52 -5.18 -12.62 -3.68
C ALA A 52 -4.23 -13.28 -4.68
N LYS A 53 -4.70 -13.50 -5.92
CA LYS A 53 -3.90 -14.21 -6.91
C LYS A 53 -2.54 -13.49 -7.00
N PRO A 54 -1.41 -14.20 -6.82
CA PRO A 54 -0.10 -13.57 -6.99
C PRO A 54 -0.07 -12.89 -8.37
N GLY A 55 0.41 -11.65 -8.40
CA GLY A 55 0.44 -10.82 -9.62
C GLY A 55 -0.80 -9.96 -9.88
N ARG A 56 -1.84 -9.96 -9.02
CA ARG A 56 -2.93 -8.97 -9.15
C ARG A 56 -2.41 -7.56 -8.90
N ARG A 57 -2.25 -6.79 -9.99
CA ARG A 57 -1.89 -5.38 -9.95
C ARG A 57 -3.12 -4.50 -9.76
N THR A 58 -2.99 -3.44 -8.98
CA THR A 58 -4.04 -2.43 -8.76
C THR A 58 -3.41 -1.04 -8.85
N ARG A 59 -4.12 -0.08 -9.43
CA ARG A 59 -3.70 1.33 -9.43
C ARG A 59 -4.21 2.03 -8.18
N LEU A 60 -3.33 2.80 -7.54
CA LEU A 60 -3.61 3.59 -6.35
C LEU A 60 -3.13 5.02 -6.59
N ARG A 61 -3.96 6.02 -6.33
CA ARG A 61 -3.54 7.43 -6.45
C ARG A 61 -2.47 7.76 -5.42
N LEU A 62 -1.45 8.52 -5.81
CA LEU A 62 -0.32 8.88 -4.94
C LEU A 62 -0.76 9.67 -3.70
N ASP A 63 -1.81 10.48 -3.82
CA ASP A 63 -2.39 11.25 -2.70
C ASP A 63 -3.06 10.37 -1.63
N ARG A 64 -3.20 9.06 -1.86
CA ARG A 64 -3.64 8.09 -0.86
C ARG A 64 -2.48 7.48 -0.07
N LEU A 65 -1.23 7.65 -0.50
CA LEU A 65 -0.02 7.16 0.18
C LEU A 65 0.38 8.14 1.30
N ARG A 66 -0.54 8.33 2.24
CA ARG A 66 -0.39 9.13 3.46
C ARG A 66 -1.31 8.55 4.54
N PRO A 67 -0.94 8.65 5.83
CA PRO A 67 -1.63 7.98 6.92
C PRO A 67 -2.93 8.69 7.34
N THR A 68 -3.90 8.84 6.43
CA THR A 68 -5.27 9.28 6.75
C THR A 68 -6.15 8.08 7.12
N SER A 69 -7.38 8.33 7.59
CA SER A 69 -8.34 7.29 7.99
C SER A 69 -8.75 6.33 6.86
N THR A 70 -8.55 6.71 5.60
CA THR A 70 -8.83 5.90 4.40
C THR A 70 -7.62 5.80 3.46
N GLY A 71 -6.49 6.33 3.90
CA GLY A 71 -5.23 6.33 3.17
C GLY A 71 -4.38 5.10 3.51
N TYR A 72 -3.11 5.18 3.13
CA TYR A 72 -2.13 4.14 3.36
C TYR A 72 -1.00 4.70 4.20
N ARG A 73 -0.58 3.95 5.22
CA ARG A 73 0.60 4.29 6.02
C ARG A 73 1.83 3.57 5.48
N TYR A 74 2.97 4.24 5.50
CA TYR A 74 4.26 3.63 5.17
C TYR A 74 4.64 2.59 6.24
N VAL A 75 5.14 1.43 5.82
CA VAL A 75 5.57 0.34 6.70
C VAL A 75 7.08 0.12 6.58
N SER A 76 7.56 -0.12 5.36
CA SER A 76 8.97 -0.38 5.08
C SER A 76 9.35 -0.01 3.65
N GLY A 77 10.65 0.19 3.44
CA GLY A 77 11.22 0.58 2.15
C GLY A 77 11.82 -0.61 1.40
N PRO A 78 12.27 -0.40 0.16
CA PRO A 78 13.11 -1.38 -0.52
C PRO A 78 14.34 -1.67 0.34
N THR A 79 14.55 -2.95 0.68
CA THR A 79 15.79 -3.46 1.26
C THR A 79 16.92 -3.38 0.24
#